data_AF-A0A192H0F5-F1
#
_entry.id   AF-A0A192H0F5-F1
#
_cell.length_a   1.000
_cell.length_b   1.000
_cell.length_c   1.000
_cell.angle_alpha   90.00
_cell.angle_beta   90.00
_cell.angle_gamma   90.00
#
_symmetry.space_group_name_H-M   'P 1'
#
loop_
_entity.id
_entity.type
_entity.pdbx_description
1 polymer ?
#
loop_
_entity_poly.entity_id
_entity_poly.type
_entity_poly.pdbx_seq_one_letter_code
_entity_poly.pdbx_strand_id
1 'polypeptide(L)' 'MCFANLFVLLPMYFKFSGIKFTAPVMQMVFAGILPFNLIKGVIVSIVFMIAYAKLLPWLSRKVVTPVAKS' A
#
# COMPACT_ATOMS: atom_id res chain seq x y z
N MET A 1 -2.32 2.36 -0.19
CA MET A 1 -1.57 2.13 -1.45
C MET A 1 -2.43 2.11 -2.72
N CYS A 2 -3.75 1.87 -2.65
CA CYS A 2 -4.62 1.88 -3.85
C CYS A 2 -4.69 3.25 -4.54
N PHE A 3 -4.84 4.33 -3.77
CA PHE A 3 -4.96 5.70 -4.30
C PHE A 3 -3.76 6.13 -5.15
N ALA A 4 -2.54 6.03 -4.62
CA ALA A 4 -1.32 6.37 -5.37
C ALA A 4 -1.15 5.51 -6.63
N ASN A 5 -1.55 4.24 -6.59
CA ASN A 5 -1.39 3.35 -7.74
C ASN A 5 -2.34 3.72 -8.91
N LEU A 6 -3.58 4.11 -8.61
CA LEU A 6 -4.56 4.51 -9.62
C LEU A 6 -4.39 5.96 -10.11
N PHE A 7 -4.06 6.89 -9.21
CA PHE A 7 -4.05 8.32 -9.55
C PHE A 7 -2.67 8.89 -9.85
N VAL A 8 -1.59 8.19 -9.51
CA VAL A 8 -0.21 8.65 -9.76
C VAL A 8 0.51 7.70 -10.69
N LEU A 9 0.60 6.42 -10.35
CA LEU A 9 1.37 5.45 -11.13
C LEU A 9 0.70 5.13 -12.47
N LEU A 10 -0.61 4.91 -12.50
CA LEU A 10 -1.32 4.59 -13.73
C LEU A 10 -1.27 5.71 -14.81
N PRO A 11 -1.55 7.01 -14.52
CA PRO A 11 -1.40 8.06 -15.53
C PRO A 11 0.06 8.27 -15.94
N MET A 12 1.01 8.07 -15.02
CA MET A 12 2.43 8.12 -15.34
C MET A 12 2.86 6.98 -16.27
N TYR A 13 2.35 5.77 -16.04
CA TYR A 13 2.55 4.61 -16.91
C TYR A 13 2.02 4.89 -18.32
N PHE A 14 0.81 5.45 -18.45
CA PHE A 14 0.27 5.80 -19.76
C PHE A 14 1.09 6.90 -20.47
N LYS A 15 1.56 7.90 -19.71
CA LYS A 15 2.41 8.98 -20.24
C LYS A 15 3.72 8.45 -20.84
N PHE A 16 4.37 7.49 -20.19
CA PHE A 16 5.67 6.96 -20.64
C PHE A 16 5.56 5.78 -21.62
N SER A 17 4.50 4.98 -21.54
CA SER A 17 4.28 3.85 -22.46
C SER A 17 3.65 4.25 -23.80
N GLY A 18 3.10 5.46 -23.90
CA GLY A 18 2.37 5.93 -25.09
C GLY A 18 0.99 5.28 -25.28
N ILE A 19 0.53 4.48 -24.31
CA ILE A 19 -0.79 3.86 -24.34
C ILE A 19 -1.87 4.93 -24.15
N LYS A 20 -2.85 4.95 -25.05
CA LYS A 20 -3.96 5.90 -25.02
C LYS A 20 -5.07 5.44 -24.07
N PHE A 21 -5.73 6.39 -23.43
CA PHE A 21 -6.98 6.17 -22.71
C PHE A 21 -8.10 5.82 -23.69
N THR A 22 -8.31 4.53 -23.92
CA THR A 22 -9.42 4.00 -24.73
C THR A 22 -10.40 3.23 -23.86
N ALA A 23 -11.64 3.06 -24.33
CA ALA A 23 -12.66 2.32 -23.58
C ALA A 23 -12.21 0.89 -23.17
N PRO A 24 -11.53 0.09 -24.01
CA PRO A 24 -11.02 -1.23 -23.62
C PRO A 24 -9.97 -1.17 -22.51
N VAL A 25 -9.08 -0.17 -22.55
CA VAL A 25 -8.05 0.03 -21.51
C VAL A 25 -8.70 0.42 -20.18
N MET A 26 -9.73 1.27 -20.20
CA MET A 26 -10.47 1.62 -18.99
C MET A 26 -11.20 0.42 -18.40
N GLN A 27 -11.80 -0.44 -19.23
CA GLN A 27 -12.41 -1.69 -18.75
C GLN A 27 -11.38 -2.58 -18.05
N MET A 28 -10.17 -2.71 -18.59
CA MET A 28 -9.08 -3.46 -17.95
C MET A 28 -8.66 -2.83 -16.61
N VAL A 29 -8.60 -1.50 -16.52
CA VAL A 29 -8.29 -0.80 -15.27
C VAL A 29 -9.35 -1.09 -14.21
N PHE A 30 -10.63 -0.96 -14.54
CA PHE A 30 -11.72 -1.17 -13.60
C PHE A 30 -11.93 -2.65 -13.23
N ALA A 31 -11.80 -3.57 -14.19
CA ALA A 31 -12.03 -4.99 -13.97
C ALA A 31 -10.82 -5.73 -13.38
N GLY A 32 -9.60 -5.23 -13.61
CA GLY A 32 -8.36 -5.87 -13.16
C GLY A 32 -7.63 -5.07 -12.10
N ILE A 33 -7.20 -3.86 -12.45
CA ILE A 33 -6.28 -3.07 -11.63
C ILE A 33 -6.95 -2.63 -10.32
N LEU A 34 -8.17 -2.12 -10.38
CA LEU A 34 -8.91 -1.66 -9.20
C LEU A 34 -9.16 -2.81 -8.18
N PRO A 35 -9.79 -3.94 -8.54
CA PRO A 35 -10.04 -5.02 -7.57
C PRO A 35 -8.74 -5.64 -7.06
N PHE A 36 -7.71 -5.81 -7.91
CA PHE A 36 -6.40 -6.30 -7.49
C PHE A 36 -5.78 -5.41 -6.40
N ASN A 37 -5.84 -4.09 -6.56
CA ASN A 37 -5.26 -3.15 -5.60
C ASN A 37 -6.02 -3.12 -4.26
N LEU A 38 -7.34 -3.35 -4.29
CA LEU A 38 -8.15 -3.47 -3.07
C LEU A 38 -7.77 -4.73 -2.28
N ILE A 39 -7.72 -5.89 -2.95
CA ILE A 39 -7.33 -7.16 -2.34
C ILE A 39 -5.91 -7.08 -1.77
N LYS A 40 -4.96 -6.55 -2.55
CA LYS A 40 -3.59 -6.31 -2.11
C LYS A 40 -3.54 -5.41 -0.88
N GLY A 41 -4.36 -4.36 -0.83
CA GLY A 41 -4.45 -3.46 0.32
C GLY A 41 -4.84 -4.20 1.60
N VAL A 42 -5.82 -5.09 1.53
CA VAL A 42 -6.24 -5.93 2.66
C VAL A 42 -5.13 -6.87 3.09
N ILE A 43 -4.54 -7.61 2.15
CA ILE A 43 -3.46 -8.58 2.43
C ILE A 43 -2.27 -7.89 3.09
N VAL A 44 -1.80 -6.78 2.52
CA VAL A 44 -0.66 -6.02 3.05
C VAL A 44 -0.98 -5.51 4.46
N SER A 45 -2.20 -5.03 4.71
CA SER A 45 -2.61 -4.56 6.03
C SER A 45 -2.60 -5.67 7.07
N ILE A 46 -3.08 -6.88 6.72
CA ILE A 46 -3.06 -8.06 7.60
C ILE A 46 -1.60 -8.43 7.93
N VAL A 47 -0.76 -8.55 6.91
CA VAL A 47 0.67 -8.87 7.11
C VAL A 47 1.35 -7.84 8.00
N PHE A 48 1.08 -6.55 7.76
CA PHE A 48 1.64 -5.47 8.55
C PHE A 48 1.14 -5.48 10.00
N MET A 49 -0.13 -5.82 10.23
CA MET A 49 -0.69 -5.95 11.57
C MET A 49 -0.05 -7.09 12.35
N ILE A 50 0.17 -8.25 11.70
CA ILE A 50 0.88 -9.39 12.31
C ILE A 50 2.33 -8.99 12.63
N ALA A 51 3.02 -8.35 11.69
CA ALA A 51 4.39 -7.88 11.90
C ALA A 51 4.47 -6.87 13.06
N TYR A 52 3.54 -5.91 13.10
CA TYR A 52 3.45 -4.92 14.16
C TYR A 52 3.21 -5.56 15.53
N ALA A 53 2.27 -6.49 15.64
CA ALA A 53 1.99 -7.19 16.90
C ALA A 53 3.22 -7.93 17.43
N LYS A 54 4.06 -8.49 16.55
CA LYS A 54 5.33 -9.14 16.94
C LYS A 54 6.43 -8.14 17.28
N LEU A 55 6.43 -6.96 16.66
CA LEU A 55 7.41 -5.92 16.91
C LEU A 55 7.10 -5.10 18.17
N LEU A 56 5.82 -5.00 18.56
CA LEU A 56 5.37 -4.19 19.69
C LEU A 56 6.09 -4.52 21.01
N PRO A 57 6.26 -5.79 21.43
CA PRO A 57 7.00 -6.13 22.66
C PRO A 57 8.50 -5.79 22.60
N TRP A 58 9.08 -5.73 21.40
CA TRP A 58 10.47 -5.29 21.22
C TRP A 58 10.57 -3.77 21.25
N LEU A 59 9.62 -3.06 20.63
CA LEU A 59 9.55 -1.60 20.63
C LEU A 59 9.35 -1.04 22.05
N SER A 60 8.42 -1.61 22.81
CA SER A 60 8.13 -1.17 24.18
C SER A 60 9.32 -1.31 25.12
N ARG A 61 10.23 -2.27 24.87
CA ARG A 61 11.46 -2.44 25.65
C ARG A 61 12.55 -1.42 25.35
N LYS A 62 12.51 -0.75 24.19
CA LYS A 62 13.53 0.22 23.76
C LYS A 62 13.08 1.68 23.88
N VAL A 63 11.77 1.94 23.83
CA VAL A 63 11.21 3.30 23.91
C VAL A 63 10.98 3.75 25.37
N VAL A 64 10.76 2.83 26.31
CA VAL A 64 10.77 3.15 27.74
C VAL A 64 12.18 2.92 28.30
N THR A 65 13.09 3.87 28.08
CA THR A 65 14.20 4.03 29.01
C THR A 65 13.59 4.68 30.27
N PRO A 66 13.59 4.03 31.44
CA PRO A 66 13.25 4.73 32.66
C PRO A 66 14.31 5.81 32.83
N VAL A 67 13.90 7.08 32.75
CA VAL A 67 14.74 8.20 33.19
C VAL A 67 15.16 7.85 34.61
N ALA A 68 16.45 7.54 34.78
CA ALA A 68 17.02 7.15 36.04
C ALA A 68 16.67 8.23 37.07
N LYS A 69 15.95 7.82 38.12
CA LYS A 69 15.57 8.67 39.24
C LYS A 69 16.86 9.03 39.98
N SER A 70 17.32 10.27 39.83
CA SER A 70 18.41 10.88 40.62
C SER A 70 17.89 11.34 41.98
#